data_AF-A0AAD6XT05-F1
#
_entry.id   AF-A0AAD6XT05-F1
#
_cell.length_a   1.000
_cell.length_b   1.000
_cell.length_c   1.000
_cell.angle_alpha   90.00
_cell.angle_beta   90.00
_cell.angle_gamma   90.00
#
_symmetry.space_group_name_H-M   'P 1'
#
loop_
_entity.id
_entity.type
_entity.pdbx_description
1 polymer ?
#
loop_
_entity_poly.entity_id
_entity_poly.type
_entity_poly.pdbx_seq_one_letter_code
_entity_poly.pdbx_strand_id
1 'polypeptide(L)'
;MSAPEKPALRFIIVGASIAGLTSAIALKATGHIVLVLEKEPQLGGSQARPSAGARVPLNGCKVLFDWGLEAELRDSAVVGDGLMFHKYGDTNEPPEYIGLSLWHPELLRDARGDFLQMRYRELLRMLYNTAIKPNNTEQIGSSVQVSVLFNTEVVDIDSELCSVTLRSGETHRGDTIIGADGAAGVVRNFLMKEHLGEDSEPAKDIPTGLAVYSAAIPRTVALKHAKLAKLYEHSQSKKVHVFLGNNRGAKISIASGKGPRSIARLIYTG
;
A
#
# COMPACT_ATOMS: atom_id res chain seq x y z
N MET A 1 -17.15 -23.67 32.38
CA MET A 1 -16.00 -24.20 31.63
C MET A 1 -15.60 -23.12 30.63
N SER A 2 -14.42 -22.51 30.79
CA SER A 2 -13.89 -21.62 29.75
C SER A 2 -13.67 -22.41 28.48
N ALA A 3 -13.92 -21.80 27.31
CA ALA A 3 -13.59 -22.43 26.04
C ALA A 3 -12.10 -22.82 26.02
N PRO A 4 -11.72 -23.95 25.41
CA PRO A 4 -10.32 -24.33 25.29
C PRO A 4 -9.55 -23.22 24.57
N GLU A 5 -8.42 -22.81 25.14
CA GLU A 5 -7.52 -21.84 24.55
C GLU A 5 -7.03 -22.39 23.20
N LYS A 6 -7.26 -21.65 22.11
CA LYS A 6 -6.79 -22.07 20.78
C LYS A 6 -5.25 -21.97 20.75
N PRO A 7 -4.53 -23.00 20.27
CA PRO A 7 -3.08 -22.96 20.21
C PRO A 7 -2.59 -21.86 19.28
N ALA A 8 -1.48 -21.21 19.65
CA ALA A 8 -0.84 -20.21 18.81
C ALA A 8 -0.10 -20.88 17.64
N LEU A 9 -0.52 -20.59 16.40
CA LEU A 9 0.14 -21.04 15.17
C LEU A 9 1.31 -20.11 14.79
N ARG A 10 2.27 -20.65 14.05
CA ARG A 10 3.44 -19.95 13.47
C ARG A 10 3.21 -19.67 11.98
N PHE A 11 3.03 -18.41 11.63
CA PHE A 11 2.87 -17.96 10.26
C PHE A 11 4.18 -17.46 9.67
N ILE A 12 4.48 -17.87 8.44
CA ILE A 12 5.52 -17.26 7.61
C ILE A 12 4.83 -16.41 6.54
N ILE A 13 5.18 -15.13 6.47
CA ILE A 13 4.68 -14.20 5.45
C ILE A 13 5.83 -13.83 4.53
N VAL A 14 5.70 -14.11 3.24
CA VAL A 14 6.71 -13.75 2.24
C VAL A 14 6.34 -12.38 1.65
N GLY A 15 7.11 -11.35 2.00
CA GLY A 15 6.96 -9.96 1.55
C GLY A 15 6.42 -9.01 2.62
N ALA A 16 7.13 -7.91 2.88
CA ALA A 16 6.73 -6.84 3.81
C ALA A 16 6.01 -5.70 3.07
N SER A 17 5.09 -6.05 2.17
CA SER A 17 4.20 -5.10 1.49
C SER A 17 3.04 -4.66 2.40
N ILE A 18 2.14 -3.81 1.90
CA ILE A 18 0.90 -3.47 2.63
C ILE A 18 0.15 -4.75 3.01
N ALA A 19 0.01 -5.69 2.09
CA ALA A 19 -0.69 -6.95 2.33
C ALA A 19 0.02 -7.77 3.42
N GLY A 20 1.33 -7.95 3.33
CA GLY A 20 2.08 -8.75 4.31
C GLY A 20 2.05 -8.14 5.72
N LEU A 21 2.24 -6.83 5.83
CA LEU A 21 2.22 -6.14 7.12
C LEU A 21 0.81 -6.09 7.75
N THR A 22 -0.23 -5.90 6.94
CA THR A 22 -1.62 -5.93 7.44
C THR A 22 -2.02 -7.34 7.90
N SER A 23 -1.61 -8.39 7.17
CA SER A 23 -1.76 -9.78 7.62
C SER A 23 -1.03 -10.04 8.94
N ALA A 24 0.20 -9.55 9.08
CA ALA A 24 0.97 -9.70 10.32
C ALA A 24 0.27 -9.02 11.52
N ILE A 25 -0.27 -7.81 11.34
CA ILE A 25 -1.03 -7.11 12.40
C ILE A 25 -2.26 -7.91 12.80
N ALA A 26 -3.05 -8.38 11.82
CA ALA A 26 -4.28 -9.13 12.07
C ALA A 26 -4.00 -10.44 12.82
N LEU A 27 -3.01 -11.22 12.37
CA LEU A 27 -2.62 -12.50 13.00
C LEU A 27 -2.04 -12.32 14.40
N LYS A 28 -1.24 -11.25 14.60
CA LYS A 28 -0.75 -10.90 15.93
C LYS A 28 -1.89 -10.54 16.88
N ALA A 29 -2.90 -9.81 16.39
CA ALA A 29 -4.06 -9.42 17.19
C ALA A 29 -4.90 -10.62 17.65
N THR A 30 -4.80 -11.76 16.97
CA THR A 30 -5.45 -13.03 17.35
C THR A 30 -4.54 -13.99 18.11
N GLY A 31 -3.32 -13.56 18.49
CA GLY A 31 -2.40 -14.34 19.33
C GLY A 31 -1.49 -15.30 18.56
N HIS A 32 -1.29 -15.12 17.26
CA HIS A 32 -0.41 -15.98 16.46
C HIS A 32 0.99 -15.40 16.26
N ILE A 33 2.00 -16.28 16.21
CA ILE A 33 3.40 -15.91 16.02
C ILE A 33 3.64 -15.68 14.52
N VAL A 34 4.26 -14.56 14.15
CA VAL A 34 4.43 -14.18 12.74
C VAL A 34 5.89 -13.86 12.44
N LEU A 35 6.42 -14.50 11.40
CA LEU A 35 7.69 -14.17 10.77
C LEU A 35 7.43 -13.61 9.37
N VAL A 36 7.82 -12.36 9.13
CA VAL A 36 7.75 -11.71 7.83
C VAL A 36 9.14 -11.69 7.20
N LEU A 37 9.25 -12.16 5.96
CA LEU A 37 10.51 -12.23 5.22
C LEU A 37 10.47 -11.25 4.05
N GLU A 38 11.38 -10.28 4.02
CA GLU A 38 11.48 -9.25 2.99
C GLU A 38 12.83 -9.33 2.30
N LYS A 39 12.81 -9.47 0.98
CA LYS A 39 14.03 -9.59 0.16
C LYS A 39 14.82 -8.29 0.11
N GLU A 40 14.14 -7.15 0.18
CA GLU A 40 14.79 -5.85 0.11
C GLU A 40 15.49 -5.50 1.44
N PRO A 41 16.55 -4.67 1.42
CA PRO A 41 17.26 -4.27 2.63
C PRO A 41 16.46 -3.32 3.54
N GLN A 42 15.37 -2.73 3.03
CA GLN A 42 14.56 -1.74 3.73
C GLN A 42 13.12 -1.73 3.20
N LEU A 43 12.18 -1.26 4.03
CA LEU A 43 10.77 -1.12 3.65
C LEU A 43 10.57 -0.29 2.39
N GLY A 44 9.78 -0.84 1.46
CA GLY A 44 9.49 -0.18 0.18
C GLY A 44 10.59 -0.28 -0.86
N GLY A 45 11.68 -1.01 -0.57
CA GLY A 45 12.73 -1.38 -1.51
C GLY A 45 13.93 -0.45 -1.58
N SER A 46 15.00 -0.95 -2.18
CA SER A 46 16.19 -0.21 -2.63
C SER A 46 15.85 0.90 -3.63
N GLN A 47 14.80 0.69 -4.43
CA GLN A 47 14.13 1.68 -5.27
C GLN A 47 12.94 2.32 -4.54
N ALA A 48 13.09 2.71 -3.27
CA ALA A 48 12.03 3.30 -2.44
C ALA A 48 11.33 4.43 -3.20
N ARG A 49 10.26 4.11 -3.95
CA ARG A 49 9.73 4.94 -5.03
C ARG A 49 9.41 6.31 -4.45
N PRO A 50 10.27 7.33 -4.63
CA PRO A 50 10.09 8.60 -3.92
C PRO A 50 8.81 9.30 -4.38
N SER A 51 8.30 8.88 -5.54
CA SER A 51 7.12 9.34 -6.25
C SER A 51 5.85 8.50 -6.04
N ALA A 52 5.88 7.42 -5.25
CA ALA A 52 4.69 6.58 -5.06
C ALA A 52 3.73 7.20 -4.03
N GLY A 53 2.63 7.78 -4.53
CA GLY A 53 1.45 8.08 -3.71
C GLY A 53 0.65 6.83 -3.38
N ALA A 54 0.09 6.80 -2.18
CA ALA A 54 -0.93 5.85 -1.74
C ALA A 54 -2.27 6.58 -1.57
N ARG A 55 -3.34 5.87 -1.91
CA ARG A 55 -4.70 6.25 -1.54
C ARG A 55 -5.24 5.19 -0.61
N VAL A 56 -5.76 5.61 0.52
CA VAL A 56 -6.50 4.71 1.42
C VAL A 56 -7.98 5.04 1.26
N PRO A 57 -8.75 4.17 0.58
CA PRO A 57 -10.19 4.35 0.44
C PRO A 57 -10.92 4.00 1.75
N LEU A 58 -12.22 4.31 1.79
CA LEU A 58 -13.09 4.20 2.98
C LEU A 58 -12.96 2.85 3.72
N ASN A 59 -13.02 1.74 2.98
CA ASN A 59 -12.91 0.40 3.55
C ASN A 59 -11.54 0.13 4.18
N GLY A 60 -10.47 0.64 3.58
CA GLY A 60 -9.13 0.57 4.16
C GLY A 60 -8.99 1.43 5.42
N CYS A 61 -9.53 2.65 5.39
CA CYS A 61 -9.52 3.55 6.54
C CYS A 61 -10.20 2.93 7.75
N LYS A 62 -11.40 2.36 7.56
CA LYS A 62 -12.16 1.71 8.62
C LYS A 62 -11.33 0.67 9.38
N VAL A 63 -10.66 -0.24 8.66
CA VAL A 63 -9.81 -1.27 9.28
C VAL A 63 -8.63 -0.66 10.03
N LEU A 64 -7.97 0.34 9.46
CA LEU A 64 -6.81 0.98 10.11
C LEU A 64 -7.22 1.82 11.33
N PHE A 65 -8.42 2.40 11.31
CA PHE A 65 -8.98 3.14 12.45
C PHE A 65 -9.31 2.19 13.59
N ASP A 66 -9.89 1.03 13.30
CA ASP A 66 -10.15 -0.03 14.29
C ASP A 66 -8.84 -0.54 14.94
N TRP A 67 -7.69 -0.39 14.27
CA TRP A 67 -6.35 -0.67 14.82
C TRP A 67 -5.69 0.51 15.53
N GLY A 68 -6.41 1.62 15.74
CA GLY A 68 -5.93 2.79 16.46
C GLY A 68 -5.00 3.71 15.66
N LEU A 69 -4.94 3.57 14.33
CA LEU A 69 -4.06 4.37 13.48
C LEU A 69 -4.68 5.66 12.97
N GLU A 70 -5.92 5.98 13.37
CA GLU A 70 -6.65 7.15 12.87
C GLU A 70 -5.87 8.45 13.04
N ALA A 71 -5.36 8.73 14.24
CA ALA A 71 -4.65 9.98 14.52
C ALA A 71 -3.37 10.12 13.68
N GLU A 72 -2.55 9.07 13.58
CA GLU A 72 -1.30 9.10 12.80
C GLU A 72 -1.61 9.24 11.29
N LEU A 73 -2.64 8.55 10.79
CA LEU A 73 -3.09 8.66 9.41
C LEU A 73 -3.57 10.07 9.08
N ARG A 74 -4.39 10.69 9.94
CA ARG A 74 -4.91 12.06 9.73
C ARG A 74 -3.79 13.10 9.74
N ASP A 75 -2.76 12.93 10.58
CA ASP A 75 -1.60 13.81 10.62
C ASP A 75 -0.73 13.70 9.34
N SER A 76 -0.58 12.49 8.82
CA SER A 76 0.32 12.23 7.68
C SER A 76 -0.37 12.21 6.32
N ALA A 77 -1.68 12.40 6.23
CA ALA A 77 -2.44 12.37 4.98
C ALA A 77 -3.17 13.68 4.69
N VAL A 78 -3.52 13.89 3.42
CA VAL A 78 -4.55 14.85 3.02
C VAL A 78 -5.88 14.11 2.94
N VAL A 79 -6.85 14.54 3.73
CA VAL A 79 -8.25 14.08 3.60
C VAL A 79 -8.81 14.69 2.31
N GLY A 80 -9.19 13.82 1.37
CA GLY A 80 -9.73 14.25 0.10
C GLY A 80 -11.21 14.63 0.20
N ASP A 81 -11.61 15.66 -0.54
CA ASP A 81 -13.00 16.13 -0.62
C ASP A 81 -13.71 15.65 -1.90
N GLY A 82 -12.96 15.20 -2.91
CA GLY A 82 -13.53 14.81 -4.20
C GLY A 82 -12.55 14.76 -5.37
N LEU A 83 -13.12 14.60 -6.56
CA LEU A 83 -12.45 14.61 -7.86
C LEU A 83 -12.90 15.84 -8.65
N MET A 84 -11.94 16.56 -9.23
CA MET A 84 -12.19 17.67 -10.16
C MET A 84 -11.73 17.26 -11.56
N PHE A 85 -12.63 17.33 -12.53
CA PHE A 85 -12.39 16.91 -13.90
C PHE A 85 -12.13 18.10 -14.80
N HIS A 86 -11.09 17.99 -15.59
CA HIS A 86 -10.65 18.97 -16.57
C HIS A 86 -10.47 18.28 -17.92
N LYS A 87 -10.90 18.92 -19.00
CA LYS A 87 -10.53 18.55 -20.36
C LYS A 87 -9.27 19.34 -20.71
N TYR A 88 -8.26 18.67 -21.24
CA TYR A 88 -7.06 19.32 -21.74
C TYR A 88 -6.95 19.10 -23.25
N GLY A 89 -6.97 20.21 -24.00
CA GLY A 89 -6.87 20.24 -25.46
C GLY A 89 -5.43 20.21 -25.98
N ASP A 90 -5.20 20.83 -27.14
CA ASP A 90 -3.85 20.99 -27.70
C ASP A 90 -3.00 21.97 -26.89
N THR A 91 -1.68 21.92 -27.10
CA THR A 91 -0.60 22.36 -26.18
C THR A 91 -0.61 23.81 -25.70
N ASN A 92 -1.51 24.67 -26.16
CA ASN A 92 -1.55 26.10 -25.84
C ASN A 92 -2.83 26.60 -25.17
N GLU A 93 -3.86 25.76 -25.00
CA GLU A 93 -5.10 26.17 -24.34
C GLU A 93 -5.12 25.81 -22.84
N PRO A 94 -5.70 26.68 -21.98
CA PRO A 94 -5.90 26.32 -20.59
C PRO A 94 -6.85 25.11 -20.46
N PRO A 95 -6.66 24.23 -19.46
CA PRO A 95 -7.62 23.15 -19.21
C PRO A 95 -9.03 23.70 -18.98
N GLU A 96 -10.01 23.13 -19.65
CA GLU A 96 -11.44 23.43 -19.48
C GLU A 96 -12.00 22.62 -18.31
N TYR A 97 -12.70 23.28 -17.38
CA TYR A 97 -13.37 22.59 -16.28
C TYR A 97 -14.62 21.83 -16.78
N ILE A 98 -14.68 20.53 -16.51
CA ILE A 98 -15.82 19.67 -16.91
C ILE A 98 -16.80 19.52 -15.75
N GLY A 99 -16.31 19.29 -14.53
CA GLY A 99 -17.17 18.95 -13.41
C GLY A 99 -16.45 18.59 -12.13
N LEU A 100 -17.23 18.44 -11.07
CA LEU A 100 -16.79 18.15 -9.72
C LEU A 100 -17.64 17.01 -9.15
N SER A 101 -16.98 16.00 -8.63
CA SER A 101 -17.59 14.93 -7.84
C SER A 101 -17.07 15.05 -6.42
N LEU A 102 -17.96 15.35 -5.47
CA LEU A 102 -17.62 15.51 -4.06
C LEU A 102 -17.96 14.24 -3.28
N TRP A 103 -17.19 13.99 -2.22
CA TRP A 103 -17.53 12.98 -1.24
C TRP A 103 -18.57 13.56 -0.28
N HIS A 104 -19.76 12.98 -0.27
CA HIS A 104 -20.83 13.42 0.61
C HIS A 104 -20.50 13.10 2.08
N PRO A 105 -20.70 14.05 3.03
CA PRO A 105 -20.41 13.80 4.44
C PRO A 105 -21.17 12.61 5.04
N GLU A 106 -22.38 12.33 4.56
CA GLU A 106 -23.17 11.14 4.94
C GLU A 106 -22.45 9.84 4.60
N LEU A 107 -21.94 9.74 3.36
CA LEU A 107 -21.15 8.58 2.93
C LEU A 107 -19.93 8.35 3.83
N LEU A 108 -19.21 9.42 4.18
CA LEU A 108 -18.01 9.32 5.01
C LEU A 108 -18.35 8.83 6.44
N ARG A 109 -19.44 9.35 7.01
CA ARG A 109 -19.93 8.92 8.33
C ARG A 109 -20.36 7.45 8.33
N ASP A 110 -21.18 7.05 7.37
CA ASP A 110 -21.73 5.69 7.30
C ASP A 110 -20.63 4.66 7.04
N ALA A 111 -19.66 5.00 6.19
CA ALA A 111 -18.51 4.15 5.91
C ALA A 111 -17.49 4.08 7.06
N ARG A 112 -17.59 4.98 8.05
CA ARG A 112 -16.63 5.16 9.16
C ARG A 112 -15.20 5.26 8.66
N GLY A 113 -15.01 6.05 7.61
CA GLY A 113 -13.73 6.17 6.93
C GLY A 113 -13.66 7.42 6.06
N ASP A 114 -12.46 7.66 5.53
CA ASP A 114 -12.16 8.82 4.68
C ASP A 114 -11.50 8.40 3.37
N PHE A 115 -11.29 9.36 2.47
CA PHE A 115 -10.43 9.20 1.30
C PHE A 115 -9.07 9.86 1.55
N LEU A 116 -8.11 9.09 2.05
CA LEU A 116 -6.80 9.62 2.44
C LEU A 116 -5.81 9.58 1.27
N GLN A 117 -5.06 10.67 1.10
CA GLN A 117 -3.99 10.82 0.13
C GLN A 117 -2.66 11.04 0.85
N MET A 118 -1.74 10.08 0.73
CA MET A 118 -0.48 10.09 1.47
C MET A 118 0.66 9.49 0.64
N ARG A 119 1.88 9.54 1.17
CA ARG A 119 3.01 8.82 0.55
C ARG A 119 2.94 7.34 0.91
N TYR A 120 3.16 6.47 -0.07
CA TYR A 120 3.17 5.02 0.13
C TYR A 120 4.13 4.58 1.24
N ARG A 121 5.31 5.19 1.30
CA ARG A 121 6.31 4.91 2.34
C ARG A 121 5.82 5.25 3.74
N GLU A 122 5.02 6.31 3.93
CA GLU A 122 4.50 6.64 5.26
C GLU A 122 3.48 5.60 5.71
N LEU A 123 2.61 5.13 4.81
CA LEU A 123 1.66 4.06 5.12
C LEU A 123 2.38 2.76 5.49
N LEU A 124 3.39 2.36 4.71
CA LEU A 124 4.22 1.20 5.04
C LEU A 124 4.92 1.35 6.39
N ARG A 125 5.48 2.53 6.68
CA ARG A 125 6.14 2.80 7.97
C ARG A 125 5.16 2.64 9.14
N MET A 126 3.96 3.19 9.03
CA MET A 126 2.91 3.05 10.04
C MET A 126 2.55 1.59 10.27
N LEU A 127 2.29 0.84 9.19
CA LEU A 127 1.96 -0.57 9.27
C LEU A 127 3.10 -1.39 9.89
N TYR A 128 4.34 -1.14 9.49
CA TYR A 128 5.50 -1.81 10.06
C TYR A 128 5.64 -1.53 11.56
N ASN A 129 5.60 -0.25 11.95
CA ASN A 129 5.69 0.15 13.36
C ASN A 129 4.57 -0.51 14.19
N THR A 130 3.37 -0.59 13.63
CA THR A 130 2.21 -1.25 14.27
C THR A 130 2.42 -2.76 14.39
N ALA A 131 2.96 -3.40 13.35
CA ALA A 131 3.22 -4.83 13.32
C ALA A 131 4.23 -5.23 14.41
N ILE A 132 5.37 -4.53 14.49
CA ILE A 132 6.46 -4.88 15.43
C ILE A 132 6.20 -4.41 16.87
N LYS A 133 5.25 -3.50 17.09
CA LYS A 133 4.92 -3.03 18.44
C LYS A 133 4.37 -4.20 19.27
N PRO A 134 4.89 -4.46 20.49
CA PRO A 134 4.34 -5.47 21.38
C PRO A 134 2.86 -5.18 21.69
N ASN A 135 2.06 -6.22 21.88
CA ASN A 135 0.69 -6.06 22.38
C ASN A 135 0.74 -5.63 23.86
N ASN A 136 -0.04 -4.62 24.25
CA ASN A 136 -0.19 -4.18 25.64
C ASN A 136 -1.23 -5.02 26.42
N THR A 137 -1.49 -6.25 26.00
CA THR A 137 -2.46 -7.11 26.68
C THR A 137 -1.79 -7.75 27.89
N GLU A 138 -2.05 -7.21 29.07
CA GLU A 138 -1.73 -7.81 30.38
C GLU A 138 -2.35 -9.20 30.60
N GLN A 139 -3.12 -9.71 29.64
CA GLN A 139 -3.99 -10.89 29.77
C GLN A 139 -3.55 -12.14 29.02
N ILE A 140 -2.42 -12.15 28.33
CA ILE A 140 -1.92 -13.38 27.68
C ILE A 140 -0.44 -13.50 27.97
N GLY A 141 -0.06 -14.53 28.74
CA GLY A 141 1.30 -14.81 29.23
C GLY A 141 2.35 -15.15 28.16
N SER A 142 2.16 -14.68 26.93
CA SER A 142 3.12 -14.78 25.84
C SER A 142 3.11 -13.46 25.05
N SER A 143 4.23 -12.74 25.10
CA SER A 143 4.48 -11.57 24.27
C SER A 143 4.58 -12.01 22.80
N VAL A 144 3.44 -12.17 22.13
CA VAL A 144 3.41 -12.58 20.73
C VAL A 144 4.03 -11.47 19.88
N GLN A 145 5.18 -11.77 19.29
CA GLN A 145 5.98 -10.83 18.52
C GLN A 145 5.86 -11.11 17.03
N VAL A 146 5.72 -10.04 16.25
CA VAL A 146 5.97 -10.07 14.81
C VAL A 146 7.44 -9.78 14.59
N SER A 147 8.15 -10.71 13.97
CA SER A 147 9.53 -10.53 13.53
C SER A 147 9.53 -10.23 12.04
N VAL A 148 10.26 -9.20 11.62
CA VAL A 148 10.44 -8.85 10.21
C VAL A 148 11.92 -8.94 9.88
N LEU A 149 12.30 -9.82 8.96
CA LEU A 149 13.67 -10.00 8.50
C LEU A 149 13.82 -9.39 7.11
N PHE A 150 14.79 -8.47 6.97
CA PHE A 150 15.16 -7.84 5.71
C PHE A 150 16.36 -8.57 5.08
N ASN A 151 16.62 -8.32 3.79
CA ASN A 151 17.63 -9.07 3.02
C ASN A 151 17.37 -10.59 3.05
N THR A 152 16.12 -10.98 3.14
CA THR A 152 15.69 -12.38 3.30
C THR A 152 14.81 -12.77 2.12
N GLU A 153 15.47 -13.13 1.03
CA GLU A 153 14.79 -13.56 -0.19
C GLU A 153 14.43 -15.03 -0.12
N VAL A 154 13.14 -15.34 -0.19
CA VAL A 154 12.64 -16.70 -0.38
C VAL A 154 12.79 -17.06 -1.87
N VAL A 155 13.33 -18.24 -2.15
CA VAL A 155 13.57 -18.74 -3.51
C VAL A 155 12.82 -20.03 -3.81
N ASP A 156 12.37 -20.76 -2.79
CA ASP A 156 11.65 -22.01 -2.95
C ASP A 156 10.70 -22.28 -1.76
N ILE A 157 9.69 -23.12 -1.99
CA ILE A 157 8.59 -23.40 -1.07
C ILE A 157 8.29 -24.90 -1.08
N ASP A 158 8.19 -25.47 0.12
CA ASP A 158 7.72 -26.83 0.35
C ASP A 158 6.37 -26.76 1.07
N SER A 159 5.28 -27.09 0.37
CA SER A 159 3.92 -27.05 0.93
C SER A 159 3.64 -28.18 1.91
N GLU A 160 4.22 -29.37 1.70
CA GLU A 160 4.04 -30.54 2.55
C GLU A 160 4.69 -30.35 3.93
N LEU A 161 5.89 -29.77 3.96
CA LEU A 161 6.60 -29.45 5.19
C LEU A 161 6.20 -28.09 5.78
N CYS A 162 5.45 -27.28 5.03
CA CYS A 162 5.11 -25.89 5.32
C CYS A 162 6.38 -25.07 5.63
N SER A 163 7.33 -25.10 4.69
CA SER A 163 8.61 -24.41 4.83
C SER A 163 8.98 -23.59 3.60
N VAL A 164 9.86 -22.61 3.81
CA VAL A 164 10.43 -21.77 2.77
C VAL A 164 11.94 -21.86 2.81
N THR A 165 12.56 -21.94 1.63
CA THR A 165 14.01 -21.93 1.47
C THR A 165 14.46 -20.54 1.02
N LEU A 166 15.45 -20.00 1.71
CA LEU A 166 16.03 -18.69 1.45
C LEU A 166 17.13 -18.80 0.39
N ARG A 167 17.45 -17.68 -0.28
CA ARG A 167 18.59 -17.61 -1.20
C ARG A 167 19.92 -18.00 -0.54
N SER A 168 20.05 -17.77 0.77
CA SER A 168 21.21 -18.19 1.57
C SER A 168 21.34 -19.70 1.72
N GLY A 169 20.29 -20.47 1.42
CA GLY A 169 20.18 -21.91 1.68
C GLY A 169 19.57 -22.24 3.04
N GLU A 170 19.32 -21.25 3.90
CA GLU A 170 18.60 -21.46 5.17
C GLU A 170 17.11 -21.78 4.91
N THR A 171 16.50 -22.58 5.79
CA THR A 171 15.09 -22.94 5.69
C THR A 171 14.34 -22.49 6.94
N HIS A 172 13.18 -21.87 6.76
CA HIS A 172 12.24 -21.57 7.84
C HIS A 172 10.99 -22.41 7.70
N ARG A 173 10.58 -23.06 8.80
CA ARG A 173 9.34 -23.84 8.88
C ARG A 173 8.30 -23.14 9.73
N GLY A 174 7.04 -23.18 9.29
CA GLY A 174 5.86 -22.69 10.02
C GLY A 174 4.70 -23.69 9.96
N ASP A 175 3.54 -23.26 10.44
CA ASP A 175 2.28 -23.99 10.31
C ASP A 175 1.46 -23.49 9.11
N THR A 176 1.73 -22.28 8.63
CA THR A 176 1.09 -21.70 7.45
C THR A 176 2.02 -20.70 6.76
N ILE A 177 2.01 -20.70 5.43
CA ILE A 177 2.72 -19.72 4.59
C ILE A 177 1.70 -18.79 3.92
N ILE A 178 1.96 -17.48 3.95
CA ILE A 178 1.17 -16.45 3.26
C ILE A 178 2.04 -15.76 2.22
N GLY A 179 1.63 -15.83 0.95
CA GLY A 179 2.25 -15.10 -0.15
C GLY A 179 1.78 -13.64 -0.22
N ALA A 180 2.69 -12.71 0.06
CA ALA A 180 2.49 -11.26 -0.06
C ALA A 180 3.62 -10.58 -0.87
N ASP A 181 4.21 -11.34 -1.79
CA ASP A 181 5.47 -11.09 -2.52
C ASP A 181 5.27 -10.48 -3.92
N GLY A 182 4.03 -10.17 -4.28
CA GLY A 182 3.67 -9.38 -5.46
C GLY A 182 3.51 -10.20 -6.74
N ALA A 183 3.32 -9.49 -7.86
CA ALA A 183 2.90 -10.12 -9.12
C ALA A 183 3.93 -11.11 -9.70
N ALA A 184 5.21 -10.90 -9.45
CA ALA A 184 6.30 -11.79 -9.87
C ALA A 184 6.87 -12.59 -8.68
N GLY A 185 6.06 -12.77 -7.63
CA GLY A 185 6.43 -13.45 -6.40
C GLY A 185 6.67 -14.95 -6.59
N VAL A 186 7.60 -15.50 -5.80
CA VAL A 186 7.91 -16.93 -5.74
C VAL A 186 6.70 -17.75 -5.28
N VAL A 187 5.93 -17.24 -4.30
CA VAL A 187 4.74 -17.92 -3.77
C VAL A 187 3.65 -18.00 -4.83
N ARG A 188 3.43 -16.90 -5.58
CA ARG A 188 2.49 -16.92 -6.69
C ARG A 188 2.89 -17.95 -7.76
N ASN A 189 4.17 -17.97 -8.14
CA ASN A 189 4.65 -18.91 -9.16
C ASN A 189 4.52 -20.36 -8.70
N PHE A 190 4.84 -20.65 -7.44
CA PHE A 190 4.65 -21.96 -6.83
C PHE A 190 3.18 -22.42 -6.95
N LEU A 191 2.23 -21.60 -6.47
CA LEU A 191 0.80 -21.94 -6.50
C LEU A 191 0.26 -22.15 -7.93
N MET A 192 0.76 -21.38 -8.91
CA MET A 192 0.37 -21.56 -10.30
C MET A 192 0.84 -22.89 -10.86
N LYS A 193 2.09 -23.29 -10.58
CA LYS A 193 2.63 -24.59 -11.00
C LYS A 193 1.93 -25.75 -10.31
N GLU A 194 1.64 -25.62 -9.02
CA GLU A 194 0.90 -26.63 -8.26
C GLU A 194 -0.52 -26.85 -8.83
N HIS A 195 -1.21 -25.76 -9.21
CA HIS A 195 -2.58 -25.85 -9.73
C HIS A 195 -2.67 -26.26 -11.20
N LEU A 196 -1.73 -25.81 -12.04
CA LEU A 196 -1.79 -25.93 -13.50
C LEU A 196 -0.79 -26.97 -14.08
N GLY A 197 0.07 -27.55 -13.25
CA GLY A 197 1.13 -28.50 -13.63
C GLY A 197 2.52 -27.86 -13.78
N GLU A 198 3.60 -28.63 -13.60
CA GLU A 198 4.98 -28.09 -13.58
C GLU A 198 5.40 -27.39 -14.88
N ASP A 199 4.90 -27.85 -16.02
CA ASP A 199 5.17 -27.29 -17.35
C ASP A 199 4.34 -26.02 -17.65
N SER A 200 3.45 -25.63 -16.74
CA SER A 200 2.64 -24.43 -16.92
C SER A 200 3.45 -23.17 -16.61
N GLU A 201 3.57 -22.31 -17.61
CA GLU A 201 4.07 -20.95 -17.44
C GLU A 201 2.93 -20.06 -16.93
N PRO A 202 3.17 -19.17 -15.94
CA PRO A 202 2.20 -18.15 -15.58
C PRO A 202 1.76 -17.40 -16.84
N ALA A 203 0.45 -17.11 -16.95
CA ALA A 203 -0.06 -16.30 -18.04
C ALA A 203 0.77 -15.01 -18.12
N LYS A 204 1.46 -14.80 -19.25
CA LYS A 204 2.28 -13.61 -19.46
C LYS A 204 1.37 -12.39 -19.38
N ASP A 205 1.80 -11.38 -18.62
CA ASP A 205 1.09 -10.11 -18.57
C ASP A 205 0.95 -9.58 -20.01
N ILE A 206 -0.30 -9.42 -20.46
CA ILE A 206 -0.59 -8.88 -21.80
C ILE A 206 -0.48 -7.36 -21.70
N PRO A 207 0.49 -6.72 -22.41
CA PRO A 207 0.60 -5.27 -22.40
C PRO A 207 -0.67 -4.63 -22.96
N THR A 208 -1.27 -3.73 -22.18
CA THR A 208 -2.51 -3.05 -22.57
C THR A 208 -2.28 -1.88 -23.52
N GLY A 209 -1.03 -1.60 -23.91
CA GLY A 209 -0.65 -0.38 -24.63
C GLY A 209 -0.63 0.89 -23.76
N LEU A 210 -0.84 0.75 -22.44
CA LEU A 210 -0.88 1.87 -21.49
C LEU A 210 0.45 2.01 -20.75
N ALA A 211 0.98 3.23 -20.69
CA ALA A 211 2.12 3.59 -19.86
C ALA A 211 1.71 4.61 -18.78
N VAL A 212 2.21 4.44 -17.56
CA VAL A 212 1.96 5.36 -16.45
C VAL A 212 3.28 5.93 -15.93
N TYR A 213 3.47 7.22 -16.12
CA TYR A 213 4.57 7.98 -15.55
C TYR A 213 4.15 8.56 -14.19
N SER A 214 5.02 8.50 -13.19
CA SER A 214 4.73 8.99 -11.83
C SER A 214 5.90 9.79 -11.28
N ALA A 215 5.62 11.01 -10.81
CA ALA A 215 6.59 11.91 -10.21
C ALA A 215 6.07 12.50 -8.90
N ALA A 216 6.98 12.72 -7.95
CA ALA A 216 6.71 13.58 -6.79
C ALA A 216 7.43 14.90 -6.99
N ILE A 217 6.70 15.99 -6.85
CA ILE A 217 7.21 17.35 -6.97
C ILE A 217 7.28 17.94 -5.55
N PRO A 218 8.48 18.33 -5.07
CA PRO A 218 8.61 18.99 -3.78
C PRO A 218 7.78 20.29 -3.75
N ARG A 219 7.08 20.54 -2.63
CA ARG A 219 6.27 21.77 -2.48
C ARG A 219 7.08 23.04 -2.66
N THR A 220 8.31 23.06 -2.14
CA THR A 220 9.24 24.20 -2.27
C THR A 220 9.58 24.52 -3.73
N VAL A 221 9.53 23.53 -4.62
CA VAL A 221 9.71 23.72 -6.06
C VAL A 221 8.39 24.11 -6.72
N ALA A 222 7.30 23.41 -6.40
CA ALA A 222 5.98 23.68 -6.98
C ALA A 222 5.48 25.11 -6.70
N LEU A 223 5.72 25.63 -5.49
CA LEU A 223 5.32 27.00 -5.11
C LEU A 223 6.06 28.09 -5.89
N LYS A 224 7.21 27.81 -6.50
CA LYS A 224 7.93 28.77 -7.36
C LYS A 224 7.26 28.97 -8.72
N HIS A 225 6.31 28.11 -9.09
CA HIS A 225 5.59 28.19 -10.36
C HIS A 225 4.13 28.58 -10.12
N ALA A 226 3.70 29.73 -10.66
CA ALA A 226 2.37 30.30 -10.42
C ALA A 226 1.22 29.31 -10.72
N LYS A 227 1.32 28.51 -11.78
CA LYS A 227 0.28 27.50 -12.14
C LYS A 227 0.22 26.34 -11.14
N LEU A 228 1.36 25.89 -10.61
CA LEU A 228 1.40 24.79 -9.64
C LEU A 228 1.06 25.26 -8.23
N ALA A 229 1.40 26.50 -7.89
CA ALA A 229 1.07 27.10 -6.60
C ALA A 229 -0.45 27.09 -6.32
N LYS A 230 -1.29 27.30 -7.36
CA LYS A 230 -2.75 27.25 -7.26
C LYS A 230 -3.28 25.90 -6.74
N LEU A 231 -2.58 24.79 -7.01
CA LEU A 231 -2.98 23.46 -6.52
C LEU A 231 -2.81 23.31 -4.99
N TYR A 232 -2.12 24.24 -4.33
CA TYR A 232 -1.94 24.29 -2.88
C TYR A 232 -2.92 25.22 -2.18
N GLU A 233 -3.79 25.92 -2.92
CA GLU A 233 -4.89 26.67 -2.33
C GLU A 233 -5.85 25.71 -1.63
N HIS A 234 -6.38 26.08 -0.45
CA HIS A 234 -7.19 25.17 0.39
C HIS A 234 -8.37 24.54 -0.37
N SER A 235 -9.00 25.32 -1.25
CA SER A 235 -10.13 24.88 -2.09
C SER A 235 -9.73 23.80 -3.11
N GLN A 236 -8.45 23.68 -3.47
CA GLN A 236 -7.96 22.76 -4.49
C GLN A 236 -7.12 21.62 -3.90
N SER A 237 -6.37 21.87 -2.83
CA SER A 237 -5.40 20.93 -2.27
C SER A 237 -6.00 19.62 -1.77
N LYS A 238 -7.29 19.62 -1.42
CA LYS A 238 -8.04 18.43 -0.99
C LYS A 238 -8.71 17.68 -2.14
N LYS A 239 -8.66 18.20 -3.36
CA LYS A 239 -9.26 17.56 -4.53
C LYS A 239 -8.21 16.84 -5.34
N VAL A 240 -8.60 15.74 -5.96
CA VAL A 240 -7.80 15.11 -7.00
C VAL A 240 -8.16 15.76 -8.32
N HIS A 241 -7.18 16.39 -8.97
CA HIS A 241 -7.37 16.95 -10.30
C HIS A 241 -7.13 15.86 -11.34
N VAL A 242 -8.12 15.61 -12.19
CA VAL A 242 -8.07 14.66 -13.29
C VAL A 242 -8.17 15.47 -14.58
N PHE A 243 -7.16 15.35 -15.43
CA PHE A 243 -7.09 15.96 -16.75
C PHE A 243 -7.27 14.86 -17.79
N LEU A 244 -8.20 15.05 -18.71
CA LEU A 244 -8.55 14.09 -19.75
C LEU A 244 -8.26 14.71 -21.12
N GLY A 245 -7.57 13.97 -21.98
CA GLY A 245 -7.30 14.36 -23.36
C GLY A 245 -7.28 13.15 -24.28
N ASN A 246 -7.08 13.39 -25.58
CA ASN A 246 -7.03 12.32 -26.56
C ASN A 246 -5.80 11.42 -26.30
N ASN A 247 -6.07 10.15 -26.01
CA ASN A 247 -5.07 9.11 -25.74
C ASN A 247 -4.09 9.45 -24.61
N ARG A 248 -4.50 10.31 -23.67
CA ARG A 248 -3.69 10.72 -22.51
C ARG A 248 -4.57 11.23 -21.38
N GLY A 249 -4.11 11.04 -20.16
CA GLY A 249 -4.73 11.63 -18.99
C GLY A 249 -3.69 11.97 -17.94
N ALA A 250 -3.91 13.01 -17.15
CA ALA A 250 -3.06 13.31 -16.01
C ALA A 250 -3.90 13.32 -14.75
N LYS A 251 -3.28 12.92 -13.65
CA LYS A 251 -3.84 13.07 -12.31
C LYS A 251 -2.83 13.79 -11.44
N ILE A 252 -3.28 14.84 -10.77
CA ILE A 252 -2.48 15.54 -9.77
C ILE A 252 -3.22 15.53 -8.44
N SER A 253 -2.49 15.23 -7.37
CA SER A 253 -2.97 15.20 -6.00
C SER A 253 -1.90 15.70 -5.05
N ILE A 254 -2.31 16.34 -3.96
CA ILE A 254 -1.39 16.68 -2.87
C ILE A 254 -1.34 15.49 -1.90
N ALA A 255 -0.13 15.11 -1.49
CA ALA A 255 0.08 14.07 -0.50
C ALA A 255 0.87 14.65 0.68
N SER A 256 0.37 14.42 1.88
CA SER A 256 1.04 14.84 3.11
C SER A 256 2.08 13.81 3.59
N GLY A 257 2.91 14.26 4.53
CA GLY A 257 4.02 13.61 5.23
C GLY A 257 4.86 14.70 5.91
N LYS A 258 5.92 14.37 6.68
CA LYS A 258 6.89 15.39 7.17
C LYS A 258 7.32 16.29 5.99
N GLY A 259 6.75 17.50 5.91
CA GLY A 259 6.74 18.38 4.74
C GLY A 259 5.72 17.97 3.62
N PRO A 260 4.79 18.85 3.20
CA PRO A 260 3.85 18.53 2.12
C PRO A 260 4.57 18.38 0.78
N ARG A 261 4.15 17.43 -0.08
CA ARG A 261 4.64 17.26 -1.47
C ARG A 261 3.46 17.10 -2.44
N SER A 262 3.62 17.53 -3.69
CA SER A 262 2.69 17.17 -4.77
C SER A 262 3.07 15.82 -5.36
N ILE A 263 2.09 15.01 -5.71
CA ILE A 263 2.28 13.80 -6.51
C ILE A 263 1.51 13.98 -7.82
N ALA A 264 2.25 13.94 -8.92
CA ALA A 264 1.71 14.00 -10.27
C ALA A 264 1.89 12.64 -10.93
N ARG A 265 0.81 12.10 -11.51
CA ARG A 265 0.82 10.91 -12.35
C ARG A 265 0.31 11.28 -13.72
N LEU A 266 1.07 10.95 -14.75
CA LEU A 266 0.69 11.11 -16.15
C LEU A 266 0.48 9.71 -16.73
N ILE A 267 -0.71 9.47 -17.25
CA ILE A 267 -1.11 8.24 -17.93
C ILE A 267 -1.10 8.55 -19.43
N TYR A 268 -0.37 7.77 -20.20
CA TYR A 268 -0.27 7.91 -21.64
C TYR A 268 -0.69 6.61 -22.32
N THR A 269 -1.39 6.74 -23.44
CA THR A 269 -1.82 5.60 -24.26
C THR A 269 -1.26 5.84 -25.67
N GLY A 270 -0.37 4.98 -26.14
CA GLY A 270 0.23 5.06 -27.48
C GLY A 270 -0.60 4.29 -28.50
#